data_AF-A0A0W0HZT4-F1
#
_entry.id   AF-A0A0W0HZT4-F1
#
_cell.length_a   1.000
_cell.length_b   1.000
_cell.length_c   1.000
_cell.angle_alpha   90.00
_cell.angle_beta   90.00
_cell.angle_gamma   90.00
#
_symmetry.space_group_name_H-M   'P 1'
#
loop_
_entity.id
_entity.type
_entity.pdbx_description
1 polymer ?
#
loop_
_entity_poly.entity_id
_entity_poly.type
_entity_poly.pdbx_seq_one_letter_code
_entity_poly.pdbx_strand_id
1 'polypeptide(L)'
;MSERSYPITEEEQLKRRILTPQQKRAPYSPPFDLFEPPPTPAPIPAKPPGCVFTKPCQLPNGIIRYNDPTGYVPLELLKDYGHFSLLGGREVDSRGAVALRKISGSALPVGLGQLALRSAAMESAATAVGTVAGGLLTGLVALLWPSALGDSALYSEEQLRSLHRARSQMRLHVEQREDGTLKGYGFYTGNNPDWQMIDVVQFQSRGDQFVADLGEGVELIWTPAVDPGDTLGIPALEAAPQAPVIWIYPPTKKAAQILVNPIYPPEYRDFILVFPVESGVRPLYVVVSVRAGDHKYHPSPTFLTAFPDAVRAPSKSGVQGGGKLRPRWKEPHGYIYEWDFERGKVEMYNKRGKHLGEFDPITGERTKDANDKRRIEP
;
A
#
# COMPACT_ATOMS: atom_id res chain seq x y z
N MET A 1 4.58 -75.67 -16.62
CA MET A 1 4.66 -75.26 -18.04
C MET A 1 3.58 -74.22 -18.26
N SER A 2 3.95 -72.99 -18.63
CA SER A 2 3.04 -71.84 -18.67
C SER A 2 2.32 -71.80 -20.03
N GLU A 3 0.99 -71.89 -20.04
CA GLU A 3 0.17 -71.80 -21.24
C GLU A 3 0.23 -70.37 -21.82
N ARG A 4 0.75 -70.23 -23.04
CA ARG A 4 0.65 -68.97 -23.79
C ARG A 4 -0.80 -68.79 -24.26
N SER A 5 -1.51 -67.85 -23.65
CA SER A 5 -2.75 -67.31 -24.23
C SER A 5 -2.42 -66.51 -25.50
N TYR A 6 -2.96 -66.94 -26.63
CA TYR A 6 -2.92 -66.17 -27.87
C TYR A 6 -4.13 -65.23 -27.94
N PRO A 7 -3.98 -64.02 -28.51
CA PRO A 7 -5.09 -63.09 -28.68
C PRO A 7 -6.12 -63.65 -29.67
N ILE A 8 -7.40 -63.42 -29.36
CA ILE A 8 -8.57 -63.84 -30.14
C ILE A 8 -8.53 -63.15 -31.51
N THR A 9 -8.71 -63.92 -32.57
CA THR A 9 -8.68 -63.44 -33.96
C THR A 9 -9.84 -62.48 -34.26
N GLU A 10 -9.65 -61.56 -35.22
CA GLU A 10 -10.69 -60.57 -35.56
C GLU A 10 -12.02 -61.20 -36.01
N GLU A 11 -11.95 -62.37 -36.64
CA GLU A 11 -13.13 -63.11 -37.10
C GLU A 11 -13.97 -63.64 -35.92
N GLU A 12 -13.32 -64.10 -34.85
CA GLU A 12 -13.97 -64.49 -33.61
C GLU A 12 -14.54 -63.29 -32.84
N GLN A 13 -13.88 -62.13 -32.90
CA GLN A 13 -14.41 -60.89 -32.34
C GLN A 13 -15.66 -60.43 -33.10
N LEU A 14 -15.67 -60.57 -34.43
CA LEU A 14 -16.80 -60.19 -35.28
C LEU A 14 -18.01 -61.12 -35.02
N LYS A 15 -17.79 -62.44 -34.91
CA LYS A 15 -18.84 -63.40 -34.53
C LYS A 15 -19.46 -63.09 -33.17
N ARG A 16 -18.65 -62.74 -32.17
CA ARG A 16 -19.16 -62.33 -30.84
C ARG A 16 -20.00 -61.06 -30.92
N ARG A 17 -19.61 -60.09 -31.75
CA ARG A 17 -20.35 -58.82 -31.93
C ARG A 17 -21.71 -59.02 -32.61
N ILE A 18 -21.83 -59.99 -33.51
CA ILE A 18 -23.07 -60.32 -34.24
C ILE A 18 -24.04 -61.15 -33.38
N LEU A 19 -23.53 -62.03 -32.52
CA LEU A 19 -24.33 -62.94 -31.69
C LEU A 19 -24.79 -62.32 -30.35
N THR A 20 -24.37 -61.09 -30.03
CA THR A 20 -24.81 -60.40 -28.81
C THR A 20 -26.17 -59.74 -29.08
N PRO A 21 -27.24 -60.07 -28.32
CA PRO A 21 -28.55 -59.45 -28.52
C PRO A 21 -28.46 -57.93 -28.27
N GLN A 22 -28.85 -57.12 -29.27
CA GLN A 22 -28.95 -55.68 -29.06
C GLN A 22 -30.07 -55.35 -28.07
N GLN A 23 -29.77 -54.48 -27.10
CA GLN A 23 -30.75 -53.95 -26.15
C GLN A 23 -31.96 -53.34 -26.89
N LYS A 24 -33.17 -53.73 -26.49
CA LYS A 24 -34.42 -53.15 -27.01
C LYS A 24 -34.43 -51.64 -26.79
N ARG A 25 -34.55 -50.88 -27.88
CA ARG A 25 -34.76 -49.43 -27.86
C ARG A 25 -36.12 -49.13 -27.21
N ALA A 26 -36.13 -48.30 -26.16
CA ALA A 26 -37.35 -47.74 -25.61
C ALA A 26 -37.97 -46.72 -26.60
N PRO A 27 -39.29 -46.68 -26.78
CA PRO A 27 -39.93 -45.71 -27.66
C PRO A 27 -40.11 -44.36 -26.96
N TYR A 28 -39.69 -43.30 -27.67
CA TYR A 28 -40.09 -41.90 -27.52
C TYR A 28 -39.50 -41.09 -26.34
N SER A 29 -38.50 -40.27 -26.64
CA SER A 29 -38.11 -39.10 -25.85
C SER A 29 -38.84 -37.87 -26.41
N PRO A 30 -39.36 -36.94 -25.60
CA PRO A 30 -39.98 -35.72 -26.12
C PRO A 30 -38.93 -34.84 -26.81
N PRO A 31 -39.33 -33.98 -27.77
CA PRO A 31 -38.40 -33.10 -28.46
C PRO A 31 -37.71 -32.15 -27.48
N PHE A 32 -36.39 -32.08 -27.58
CA PHE A 32 -35.55 -31.12 -26.85
C PHE A 32 -35.95 -29.69 -27.25
N ASP A 33 -36.35 -28.89 -26.26
CA ASP A 33 -36.56 -27.46 -26.41
C ASP A 33 -35.18 -26.79 -26.53
N LEU A 34 -34.83 -26.29 -27.72
CA LEU A 34 -33.53 -25.66 -28.01
C LEU A 34 -33.51 -24.15 -27.73
N PHE A 35 -34.32 -23.68 -26.79
CA PHE A 35 -34.33 -22.28 -26.33
C PHE A 35 -34.49 -22.18 -24.82
N GLU A 36 -33.58 -22.83 -24.09
CA GLU A 36 -33.27 -22.39 -22.74
C GLU A 36 -32.22 -21.27 -22.86
N PRO A 37 -32.51 -20.01 -22.47
CA PRO A 37 -31.46 -19.00 -22.37
C PRO A 37 -30.36 -19.56 -21.46
N PRO A 38 -29.08 -19.28 -21.72
CA PRO A 38 -28.01 -19.75 -20.84
C PRO A 38 -28.38 -19.37 -19.41
N PRO A 39 -28.24 -20.28 -18.44
CA PRO A 39 -28.54 -19.95 -17.05
C PRO A 39 -27.81 -18.65 -16.74
N THR A 40 -28.54 -17.67 -16.20
CA THR A 40 -27.96 -16.43 -15.68
C THR A 40 -26.68 -16.82 -14.93
N PRO A 41 -25.52 -16.21 -15.23
CA PRO A 41 -24.29 -16.54 -14.52
C PRO A 41 -24.62 -16.60 -13.04
N ALA A 42 -24.38 -17.76 -12.42
CA ALA A 42 -24.64 -17.91 -11.00
C ALA A 42 -23.97 -16.71 -10.32
N PRO A 43 -24.65 -15.98 -9.42
CA PRO A 43 -24.03 -14.85 -8.74
C PRO A 43 -22.69 -15.35 -8.20
N ILE A 44 -21.61 -14.72 -8.66
CA ILE A 44 -20.26 -15.11 -8.30
C ILE A 44 -20.25 -15.18 -6.77
N PRO A 45 -19.86 -16.33 -6.16
CA PRO A 45 -19.98 -16.48 -4.72
C PRO A 45 -19.26 -15.31 -4.04
N ALA A 46 -19.99 -14.53 -3.24
CA ALA A 46 -19.40 -13.49 -2.41
C ALA A 46 -18.29 -14.15 -1.59
N LYS A 47 -17.02 -13.86 -1.91
CA LYS A 47 -15.89 -14.46 -1.19
C LYS A 47 -16.00 -14.05 0.29
N PRO A 48 -15.82 -15.00 1.23
CA PRO A 48 -16.26 -14.85 2.62
C PRO A 48 -15.50 -13.77 3.41
N PRO A 49 -16.02 -13.36 4.58
CA PRO A 49 -15.35 -12.43 5.50
C PRO A 49 -14.00 -13.00 5.96
N GLY A 50 -12.94 -12.71 5.19
CA GLY A 50 -11.60 -13.25 5.44
C GLY A 50 -10.51 -12.76 4.50
N CYS A 51 -10.83 -12.29 3.30
CA CYS A 51 -9.82 -11.96 2.30
C CYS A 51 -8.89 -10.79 2.68
N VAL A 52 -7.66 -10.86 2.15
CA VAL A 52 -6.61 -9.83 2.28
C VAL A 52 -5.94 -9.57 0.93
N PHE A 53 -5.34 -8.40 0.73
CA PHE A 53 -4.64 -8.07 -0.50
C PHE A 53 -3.34 -8.86 -0.61
N THR A 54 -2.57 -8.87 0.48
CA THR A 54 -1.38 -9.71 0.62
C THR A 54 -1.29 -10.30 2.02
N LYS A 55 -0.54 -11.40 2.13
CA LYS A 55 -0.19 -12.13 3.35
C LYS A 55 1.23 -12.71 3.23
N PRO A 56 1.86 -13.12 4.35
CA PRO A 56 3.11 -13.85 4.28
C PRO A 56 2.98 -15.09 3.38
N CYS A 57 3.90 -15.24 2.43
CA CYS A 57 3.97 -16.33 1.46
C CYS A 57 4.17 -17.69 2.13
N GLN A 58 4.76 -17.72 3.33
CA GLN A 58 4.95 -18.95 4.09
C GLN A 58 3.68 -19.48 4.75
N LEU A 59 2.63 -18.65 4.86
CA LEU A 59 1.35 -19.13 5.36
C LEU A 59 0.65 -20.02 4.30
N PRO A 60 0.03 -21.15 4.69
CA PRO A 60 -0.71 -21.99 3.77
C PRO A 60 -1.85 -21.26 3.06
N ASN A 61 -2.33 -21.88 1.98
CA ASN A 61 -3.52 -21.43 1.25
C ASN A 61 -4.71 -21.23 2.20
N GLY A 62 -5.43 -20.11 2.06
CA GLY A 62 -6.61 -19.81 2.88
C GLY A 62 -6.30 -19.27 4.28
N ILE A 63 -5.05 -19.34 4.75
CA ILE A 63 -4.64 -18.86 6.07
C ILE A 63 -4.06 -17.46 5.94
N ILE A 64 -4.75 -16.46 6.50
CA ILE A 64 -4.35 -15.05 6.36
C ILE A 64 -3.33 -14.56 7.40
N ARG A 65 -3.17 -15.25 8.52
CA ARG A 65 -2.36 -14.76 9.64
C ARG A 65 -1.66 -15.87 10.39
N TYR A 66 -0.59 -15.52 11.08
CA TYR A 66 -0.03 -16.37 12.13
C TYR A 66 -1.06 -16.64 13.21
N ASN A 67 -1.07 -17.87 13.70
CA ASN A 67 -1.94 -18.33 14.77
C ASN A 67 -1.09 -19.03 15.83
N ASP A 68 -0.18 -18.27 16.44
CA ASP A 68 0.65 -18.74 17.54
C ASP A 68 -0.02 -18.39 18.88
N PRO A 69 -0.28 -19.36 19.77
CA PRO A 69 -0.90 -19.11 21.08
C PRO A 69 -0.12 -18.14 21.98
N THR A 70 1.19 -18.01 21.77
CA THR A 70 2.06 -17.07 22.51
C THR A 70 2.03 -15.66 21.93
N GLY A 71 1.37 -15.46 20.79
CA GLY A 71 1.35 -14.19 20.05
C GLY A 71 2.63 -13.92 19.27
N TYR A 72 3.50 -14.91 19.09
CA TYR A 72 4.71 -14.78 18.31
C TYR A 72 4.42 -14.51 16.82
N VAL A 73 5.11 -13.51 16.27
CA VAL A 73 5.09 -13.17 14.84
C VAL A 73 6.55 -12.99 14.40
N PRO A 74 7.01 -13.68 13.35
CA PRO A 74 8.38 -13.56 12.88
C PRO A 74 8.68 -12.17 12.30
N LEU A 75 9.95 -11.77 12.40
CA LEU A 75 10.49 -10.66 11.60
C LEU A 75 10.82 -11.21 10.22
N GLU A 76 10.25 -10.61 9.18
CA GLU A 76 10.31 -11.13 7.81
C GLU A 76 10.81 -10.08 6.82
N LEU A 77 11.22 -10.51 5.63
CA LEU A 77 11.57 -9.60 4.54
C LEU A 77 10.34 -9.26 3.70
N LEU A 78 10.33 -8.10 3.05
CA LEU A 78 9.25 -7.70 2.15
C LEU A 78 8.97 -8.74 1.05
N LYS A 79 10.02 -9.39 0.53
CA LYS A 79 9.91 -10.44 -0.49
C LYS A 79 9.11 -11.67 -0.01
N ASP A 80 9.00 -11.86 1.31
CA ASP A 80 8.24 -12.94 1.91
C ASP A 80 6.73 -12.62 1.94
N TYR A 81 6.30 -11.47 1.39
CA TYR A 81 4.90 -11.07 1.20
C TYR A 81 4.52 -10.93 -0.29
N GLY A 82 5.46 -11.08 -1.21
CA GLY A 82 5.19 -10.99 -2.64
C GLY A 82 6.30 -10.33 -3.44
N HIS A 83 5.98 -9.98 -4.68
CA HIS A 83 6.85 -9.19 -5.52
C HIS A 83 6.76 -7.72 -5.15
N PHE A 84 7.87 -7.00 -5.29
CA PHE A 84 7.89 -5.56 -5.07
C PHE A 84 8.79 -4.88 -6.08
N SER A 85 8.53 -3.60 -6.37
CA SER A 85 9.45 -2.75 -7.12
C SER A 85 9.46 -1.34 -6.55
N LEU A 86 10.64 -0.75 -6.47
CA LEU A 86 10.82 0.63 -6.06
C LEU A 86 11.06 1.48 -7.30
N LEU A 87 10.28 2.54 -7.44
CA LEU A 87 10.35 3.49 -8.54
C LEU A 87 10.65 4.89 -7.99
N GLY A 88 11.33 5.71 -8.79
CA GLY A 88 11.48 7.12 -8.48
C GLY A 88 11.74 7.96 -9.71
N GLY A 89 11.57 9.27 -9.58
CA GLY A 89 11.82 10.23 -10.64
C GLY A 89 12.34 11.55 -10.09
N ARG A 90 13.04 12.30 -10.93
CA ARG A 90 13.71 13.56 -10.56
C ARG A 90 13.14 14.76 -11.32
N GLU A 91 12.87 14.58 -12.60
CA GLU A 91 12.46 15.66 -13.49
C GLU A 91 10.95 15.87 -13.40
N VAL A 92 10.55 17.11 -13.18
CA VAL A 92 9.16 17.56 -13.21
C VAL A 92 8.90 18.14 -14.59
N ASP A 93 7.87 17.65 -15.28
CA ASP A 93 7.46 18.20 -16.56
C ASP A 93 6.68 19.51 -16.40
N SER A 94 6.33 20.14 -17.54
CA SER A 94 5.54 21.39 -17.57
C SER A 94 4.15 21.29 -16.95
N ARG A 95 3.65 20.08 -16.68
CA ARG A 95 2.35 19.80 -16.05
C ARG A 95 2.50 19.34 -14.59
N GLY A 96 3.69 19.50 -14.00
CA GLY A 96 3.95 19.10 -12.61
C GLY A 96 4.03 17.59 -12.38
N ALA A 97 4.14 16.79 -13.44
CA ALA A 97 4.25 15.35 -13.34
C ALA A 97 5.72 14.89 -13.40
N VAL A 98 6.05 13.90 -12.60
CA VAL A 98 7.37 13.26 -12.52
C VAL A 98 7.27 11.87 -13.10
N ALA A 99 7.93 11.63 -14.23
CA ALA A 99 8.01 10.29 -14.81
C ALA A 99 8.77 9.36 -13.85
N LEU A 100 8.15 8.22 -13.49
CA LEU A 100 8.76 7.25 -12.60
C LEU A 100 9.64 6.29 -13.40
N ARG A 101 10.82 5.99 -12.85
CA ARG A 101 11.81 5.06 -13.39
C ARG A 101 12.15 4.01 -12.34
N LYS A 102 12.51 2.80 -12.75
CA LYS A 102 12.79 1.70 -11.83
C LYS A 102 14.11 1.90 -11.11
N ILE A 103 14.08 1.87 -9.78
CA ILE A 103 15.25 1.87 -8.90
C ILE A 103 15.69 0.44 -8.61
N SER A 104 14.75 -0.40 -8.17
CA SER A 104 15.06 -1.78 -7.76
C SER A 104 13.83 -2.70 -7.70
N GLY A 105 14.06 -3.97 -7.36
CA GLY A 105 13.03 -4.98 -7.13
C GLY A 105 12.69 -5.84 -8.34
N SER A 106 11.58 -6.57 -8.24
CA SER A 106 11.04 -7.49 -9.24
C SER A 106 10.73 -6.81 -10.57
N ALA A 107 10.68 -7.58 -11.67
CA ALA A 107 10.13 -7.10 -12.93
C ALA A 107 8.67 -6.68 -12.72
N LEU A 108 8.26 -5.55 -13.32
CA LEU A 108 6.90 -5.04 -13.19
C LEU A 108 5.90 -5.94 -13.95
N PRO A 109 4.61 -5.91 -13.59
CA PRO A 109 3.59 -6.65 -14.32
C PRO A 109 3.63 -6.35 -15.83
N VAL A 110 3.47 -7.41 -16.64
CA VAL A 110 3.35 -7.32 -18.09
C VAL A 110 2.17 -6.40 -18.45
N GLY A 111 2.33 -5.58 -19.48
CA GLY A 111 1.31 -4.64 -19.93
C GLY A 111 1.11 -3.40 -19.04
N LEU A 112 1.86 -3.25 -17.93
CA LEU A 112 1.73 -2.09 -17.04
C LEU A 112 2.04 -0.76 -17.77
N GLY A 113 2.92 -0.74 -18.77
CA GLY A 113 3.29 0.51 -19.43
C GLY A 113 4.08 1.44 -18.52
N GLN A 114 3.69 2.72 -18.45
CA GLN A 114 4.40 3.78 -17.73
C GLN A 114 3.57 4.37 -16.58
N LEU A 115 4.27 4.84 -15.54
CA LEU A 115 3.69 5.56 -14.43
C LEU A 115 4.36 6.92 -14.25
N ALA A 116 3.57 7.93 -13.91
CA ALA A 116 4.05 9.24 -13.51
C ALA A 116 3.34 9.70 -12.23
N LEU A 117 4.03 10.47 -11.40
CA LEU A 117 3.50 11.00 -10.15
C LEU A 117 3.33 12.50 -10.27
N ARG A 118 2.13 13.01 -10.03
CA ARG A 118 1.82 14.45 -10.03
C ARG A 118 1.47 14.89 -8.62
N SER A 119 1.91 16.09 -8.25
CA SER A 119 1.43 16.73 -7.02
C SER A 119 1.29 18.24 -7.18
N ALA A 120 0.26 18.82 -6.55
CA ALA A 120 0.02 20.26 -6.57
C ALA A 120 1.22 21.07 -6.02
N ALA A 121 1.98 20.48 -5.08
CA ALA A 121 3.18 21.10 -4.56
C ALA A 121 4.34 21.10 -5.58
N MET A 122 4.47 20.06 -6.42
CA MET A 122 5.43 20.01 -7.52
C MET A 122 5.07 20.98 -8.64
N GLU A 123 3.77 21.13 -8.96
CA GLU A 123 3.30 22.13 -9.92
C GLU A 123 3.71 23.54 -9.51
N SER A 124 3.55 23.86 -8.22
CA SER A 124 3.97 25.15 -7.66
C SER A 124 5.49 25.33 -7.71
N ALA A 125 6.27 24.27 -7.45
CA ALA A 125 7.73 24.30 -7.50
C ALA A 125 8.31 24.34 -8.93
N ALA A 126 7.64 23.73 -9.91
CA ALA A 126 8.07 23.74 -11.32
C ALA A 126 8.11 25.16 -11.92
N THR A 127 7.33 26.10 -11.36
CA THR A 127 7.35 27.52 -11.74
C THR A 127 8.47 28.31 -11.07
N ALA A 128 9.06 27.78 -9.99
CA ALA A 128 10.20 28.39 -9.30
C ALA A 128 11.49 27.96 -10.00
N VAL A 129 12.15 28.90 -10.68
CA VAL A 129 13.47 28.69 -11.30
C VAL A 129 14.50 28.48 -10.18
N GLY A 130 14.68 27.23 -9.76
CA GLY A 130 15.62 26.82 -8.72
C GLY A 130 16.22 25.47 -9.05
N THR A 131 17.54 25.39 -9.07
CA THR A 131 18.31 24.17 -9.30
C THR A 131 17.89 23.07 -8.31
N VAL A 132 17.23 22.02 -8.80
CA VAL A 132 17.11 20.76 -8.06
C VAL A 132 18.53 20.32 -7.72
N ALA A 133 18.85 20.18 -6.43
CA ALA A 133 20.13 19.62 -5.99
C ALA A 133 20.32 18.28 -6.71
N GLY A 134 21.26 18.23 -7.67
CA GLY A 134 21.39 17.15 -8.62
C GLY A 134 21.65 15.82 -7.91
N GLY A 135 20.61 15.01 -7.73
CA GLY A 135 20.71 13.69 -7.12
C GLY A 135 19.45 13.23 -6.37
N LEU A 136 18.72 14.15 -5.74
CA LEU A 136 17.52 13.82 -4.98
C LEU A 136 16.35 13.42 -5.89
N LEU A 137 15.49 12.54 -5.39
CA LEU A 137 14.25 12.17 -6.05
C LEU A 137 13.19 13.22 -5.73
N THR A 138 12.40 13.56 -6.74
CA THR A 138 11.21 14.38 -6.61
C THR A 138 9.99 13.51 -6.30
N GLY A 139 9.92 12.30 -6.86
CA GLY A 139 8.91 11.30 -6.53
C GLY A 139 9.53 9.95 -6.17
N LEU A 140 8.99 9.27 -5.17
CA LEU A 140 9.34 7.91 -4.76
C LEU A 140 8.05 7.09 -4.59
N VAL A 141 8.00 5.93 -5.24
CA VAL A 141 6.85 5.03 -5.21
C VAL A 141 7.32 3.60 -4.98
N ALA A 142 6.72 2.91 -4.01
CA ALA A 142 6.88 1.47 -3.85
C ALA A 142 5.63 0.75 -4.35
N LEU A 143 5.81 -0.29 -5.17
CA LEU A 143 4.75 -1.16 -5.65
C LEU A 143 4.93 -2.56 -5.05
N LEU A 144 3.84 -3.21 -4.67
CA LEU A 144 3.82 -4.60 -4.23
C LEU A 144 2.61 -5.34 -4.78
N TRP A 145 2.80 -6.61 -5.11
CA TRP A 145 1.73 -7.50 -5.52
C TRP A 145 2.01 -8.94 -5.08
N PRO A 146 0.97 -9.73 -4.78
CA PRO A 146 1.14 -11.12 -4.35
C PRO A 146 1.84 -11.98 -5.41
N SER A 147 2.70 -12.89 -4.97
CA SER A 147 3.35 -13.91 -5.82
C SER A 147 2.50 -15.18 -5.97
N ALA A 148 1.64 -15.48 -4.99
CA ALA A 148 0.83 -16.69 -4.95
C ALA A 148 -0.49 -16.51 -5.73
N LEU A 149 -0.47 -16.85 -7.02
CA LEU A 149 -1.69 -16.96 -7.82
C LEU A 149 -2.57 -18.09 -7.29
N GLY A 150 -3.87 -17.82 -7.08
CA GLY A 150 -4.86 -18.84 -6.71
C GLY A 150 -5.03 -19.11 -5.21
N ASP A 151 -4.39 -18.34 -4.33
CA ASP A 151 -4.65 -18.45 -2.90
C ASP A 151 -6.07 -17.93 -2.56
N SER A 152 -6.87 -18.77 -1.91
CA SER A 152 -8.27 -18.48 -1.59
C SER A 152 -8.43 -17.38 -0.55
N ALA A 153 -7.37 -17.07 0.22
CA ALA A 153 -7.33 -15.99 1.20
C ALA A 153 -7.09 -14.61 0.56
N LEU A 154 -6.70 -14.54 -0.72
CA LEU A 154 -6.49 -13.27 -1.41
C LEU A 154 -7.78 -12.73 -2.02
N TYR A 155 -7.95 -11.42 -2.15
CA TYR A 155 -9.07 -10.87 -2.94
C TYR A 155 -8.94 -11.26 -4.41
N SER A 156 -10.08 -11.49 -5.08
CA SER A 156 -10.11 -11.46 -6.55
C SER A 156 -10.06 -10.01 -7.06
N GLU A 157 -9.72 -9.84 -8.33
CA GLU A 157 -9.69 -8.52 -8.97
C GLU A 157 -11.08 -7.89 -9.02
N GLU A 158 -12.10 -8.69 -9.32
CA GLU A 158 -13.50 -8.26 -9.31
C GLU A 158 -13.94 -7.76 -7.93
N GLN A 159 -13.55 -8.46 -6.86
CA GLN A 159 -13.84 -8.00 -5.52
C GLN A 159 -13.21 -6.64 -5.24
N LEU A 160 -11.93 -6.47 -5.55
CA LEU A 160 -11.24 -5.19 -5.34
C LEU A 160 -11.92 -4.05 -6.12
N ARG A 161 -12.43 -4.30 -7.33
CA ARG A 161 -13.19 -3.30 -8.11
C ARG A 161 -14.47 -2.82 -7.43
N SER A 162 -15.09 -3.67 -6.60
CA SER A 162 -16.34 -3.34 -5.89
C SER A 162 -16.11 -2.73 -4.49
N LEU A 163 -14.86 -2.68 -4.02
CA LEU A 163 -14.52 -2.24 -2.67
C LEU A 163 -13.96 -0.82 -2.67
N HIS A 164 -14.31 -0.05 -1.64
CA HIS A 164 -13.65 1.23 -1.34
C HIS A 164 -12.43 1.05 -0.44
N ARG A 165 -12.42 0.00 0.38
CA ARG A 165 -11.30 -0.35 1.25
C ARG A 165 -11.14 -1.85 1.30
N ALA A 166 -9.89 -2.31 1.39
CA ALA A 166 -9.55 -3.72 1.47
C ALA A 166 -8.51 -3.96 2.57
N ARG A 167 -8.57 -5.15 3.17
CA ARG A 167 -7.60 -5.55 4.21
C ARG A 167 -6.28 -5.97 3.58
N SER A 168 -5.17 -5.74 4.26
CA SER A 168 -3.86 -6.34 3.98
C SER A 168 -3.23 -6.82 5.27
N GLN A 169 -2.32 -7.80 5.19
CA GLN A 169 -1.55 -8.27 6.35
C GLN A 169 -0.21 -7.55 6.50
N MET A 170 0.09 -6.63 5.59
CA MET A 170 1.30 -5.84 5.57
C MET A 170 0.99 -4.40 5.15
N ARG A 171 1.66 -3.45 5.77
CA ARG A 171 1.68 -2.03 5.41
C ARG A 171 3.12 -1.58 5.32
N LEU A 172 3.47 -0.83 4.28
CA LEU A 172 4.83 -0.43 3.94
C LEU A 172 4.97 1.08 4.00
N HIS A 173 6.13 1.53 4.44
CA HIS A 173 6.56 2.90 4.39
C HIS A 173 7.91 3.00 3.66
N VAL A 174 8.02 4.00 2.79
CA VAL A 174 9.27 4.36 2.11
C VAL A 174 9.45 5.87 2.12
N GLU A 175 10.70 6.31 2.29
CA GLU A 175 11.07 7.73 2.26
C GLU A 175 12.50 7.89 1.73
N GLN A 176 12.79 9.07 1.17
CA GLN A 176 14.16 9.49 0.91
C GLN A 176 14.60 10.49 1.98
N ARG A 177 15.74 10.24 2.61
CA ARG A 177 16.36 11.15 3.59
C ARG A 177 17.00 12.36 2.92
N GLU A 178 17.39 13.34 3.72
CA GLU A 178 18.01 14.59 3.24
C GLU A 178 19.35 14.35 2.53
N ASP A 179 20.08 13.32 2.95
CA ASP A 179 21.33 12.87 2.32
C ASP A 179 21.12 12.08 1.02
N GLY A 180 19.87 11.91 0.58
CA GLY A 180 19.51 11.17 -0.62
C GLY A 180 19.40 9.66 -0.42
N THR A 181 19.72 9.14 0.76
CA THR A 181 19.58 7.71 1.06
C THR A 181 18.11 7.31 1.18
N LEU A 182 17.79 6.10 0.75
CA LEU A 182 16.45 5.55 0.83
C LEU A 182 16.27 4.77 2.14
N LYS A 183 15.15 4.99 2.82
CA LYS A 183 14.71 4.20 3.98
C LYS A 183 13.39 3.53 3.63
N GLY A 184 13.23 2.29 4.07
CA GLY A 184 11.97 1.57 3.97
C GLY A 184 11.81 0.54 5.07
N TYR A 185 10.60 0.40 5.58
CA TYR A 185 10.20 -0.62 6.57
C TYR A 185 8.70 -0.83 6.47
N GLY A 186 8.20 -1.96 6.94
CA GLY A 186 6.77 -2.20 7.04
C GLY A 186 6.38 -2.82 8.37
N PHE A 187 5.08 -2.92 8.60
CA PHE A 187 4.51 -3.62 9.75
C PHE A 187 3.59 -4.74 9.28
N TYR A 188 3.69 -5.86 9.98
CA TYR A 188 2.65 -6.89 9.96
C TYR A 188 1.43 -6.37 10.72
N THR A 189 0.27 -6.38 10.07
CA THR A 189 -0.95 -5.77 10.63
C THR A 189 -1.67 -6.70 11.60
N GLY A 190 -1.50 -8.02 11.48
CA GLY A 190 -2.11 -9.01 12.36
C GLY A 190 -3.62 -8.85 12.46
N ASN A 191 -4.16 -8.68 13.67
CA ASN A 191 -5.59 -8.46 13.91
C ASN A 191 -5.93 -6.98 14.17
N ASN A 192 -5.03 -6.05 13.87
CA ASN A 192 -5.28 -4.63 14.09
C ASN A 192 -6.12 -4.05 12.93
N PRO A 193 -7.42 -3.75 13.13
CA PRO A 193 -8.30 -3.33 12.05
C PRO A 193 -7.86 -2.00 11.44
N ASP A 194 -7.40 -1.06 12.26
CA ASP A 194 -6.95 0.27 11.79
C ASP A 194 -5.70 0.16 10.91
N TRP A 195 -4.89 -0.88 11.10
CA TRP A 195 -3.70 -1.11 10.29
C TRP A 195 -4.01 -1.94 9.04
N GLN A 196 -4.99 -2.84 9.11
CA GLN A 196 -5.35 -3.70 7.99
C GLN A 196 -6.00 -2.95 6.84
N MET A 197 -6.82 -1.94 7.12
CA MET A 197 -7.68 -1.31 6.10
C MET A 197 -6.89 -0.30 5.25
N ILE A 198 -6.86 -0.55 3.94
CA ILE A 198 -6.22 0.32 2.92
C ILE A 198 -7.29 0.77 1.93
N ASP A 199 -7.23 2.02 1.50
CA ASP A 199 -8.12 2.56 0.49
C ASP A 199 -7.86 1.94 -0.88
N VAL A 200 -8.93 1.59 -1.57
CA VAL A 200 -8.89 1.03 -2.92
C VAL A 200 -9.22 2.15 -3.90
N VAL A 201 -8.26 2.45 -4.78
CA VAL A 201 -8.35 3.55 -5.75
C VAL A 201 -8.36 2.97 -7.16
N GLN A 202 -9.34 3.39 -7.95
CA GLN A 202 -9.47 2.96 -9.34
C GLN A 202 -8.92 4.04 -10.26
N PHE A 203 -8.17 3.64 -11.28
CA PHE A 203 -7.80 4.56 -12.36
C PHE A 203 -9.04 4.96 -13.16
N GLN A 204 -9.23 6.27 -13.30
CA GLN A 204 -10.31 6.86 -14.08
C GLN A 204 -9.75 7.52 -15.35
N SER A 205 -10.48 7.44 -16.45
CA SER A 205 -10.15 8.21 -17.65
C SER A 205 -10.45 9.69 -17.40
N ARG A 206 -9.44 10.55 -17.60
CA ARG A 206 -9.53 12.01 -17.53
C ARG A 206 -8.84 12.58 -18.76
N GLY A 207 -9.62 12.84 -19.81
CA GLY A 207 -9.09 13.26 -21.10
C GLY A 207 -8.29 12.12 -21.75
N ASP A 208 -7.02 12.37 -22.06
CA ASP A 208 -6.07 11.43 -22.64
C ASP A 208 -5.27 10.63 -21.61
N GLN A 209 -5.56 10.80 -20.32
CA GLN A 209 -4.82 10.16 -19.21
C GLN A 209 -5.71 9.22 -18.40
N PHE A 210 -5.11 8.18 -17.82
CA PHE A 210 -5.70 7.46 -16.71
C PHE A 210 -5.12 7.99 -15.40
N VAL A 211 -5.97 8.41 -14.49
CA VAL A 211 -5.58 9.07 -13.24
C VAL A 211 -6.17 8.34 -12.04
N ALA A 212 -5.33 8.05 -11.06
CA ALA A 212 -5.71 7.63 -9.72
C ALA A 212 -5.48 8.81 -8.77
N ASP A 213 -6.55 9.34 -8.20
CA ASP A 213 -6.49 10.39 -7.18
C ASP A 213 -6.14 9.75 -5.83
N LEU A 214 -5.00 10.15 -5.27
CA LEU A 214 -4.46 9.62 -4.01
C LEU A 214 -4.69 10.59 -2.84
N GLY A 215 -5.52 11.61 -3.04
CA GLY A 215 -5.82 12.63 -2.04
C GLY A 215 -4.71 13.67 -1.87
N GLU A 216 -5.04 14.75 -1.15
CA GLU A 216 -4.11 15.82 -0.80
C GLU A 216 -3.36 16.43 -2.00
N GLY A 217 -4.01 16.45 -3.16
CA GLY A 217 -3.45 16.97 -4.41
C GLY A 217 -2.35 16.11 -5.00
N VAL A 218 -2.27 14.82 -4.64
CA VAL A 218 -1.36 13.84 -5.24
C VAL A 218 -2.13 12.90 -6.14
N GLU A 219 -1.61 12.69 -7.34
CA GLU A 219 -2.22 11.84 -8.35
C GLU A 219 -1.16 10.92 -8.96
N LEU A 220 -1.53 9.67 -9.18
CA LEU A 220 -0.75 8.76 -10.01
C LEU A 220 -1.37 8.71 -11.41
N ILE A 221 -0.54 8.93 -12.42
CA ILE A 221 -0.93 8.90 -13.82
C ILE A 221 -0.41 7.59 -14.39
N TRP A 222 -1.28 6.89 -15.10
CA TRP A 222 -0.96 5.64 -15.77
C TRP A 222 -1.14 5.77 -17.28
N THR A 223 -0.10 5.37 -18.01
CA THR A 223 -0.12 5.26 -19.46
C THR A 223 0.02 3.78 -19.80
N PRO A 224 -1.05 3.11 -20.28
CA PRO A 224 -0.99 1.69 -20.61
C PRO A 224 0.07 1.42 -21.68
N ALA A 225 0.63 0.21 -21.67
CA ALA A 225 1.47 -0.24 -22.76
C ALA A 225 0.65 -0.28 -24.06
N VAL A 226 1.27 0.09 -25.19
CA VAL A 226 0.63 0.00 -26.50
C VAL A 226 0.35 -1.46 -26.85
N ASP A 227 1.30 -2.34 -26.54
CA ASP A 227 1.13 -3.79 -26.62
C ASP A 227 0.89 -4.35 -25.21
N PRO A 228 -0.26 -4.97 -24.91
CA PRO A 228 -0.53 -5.63 -23.63
C PRO A 228 0.45 -6.76 -23.29
N GLY A 229 1.13 -7.33 -24.29
CA GLY A 229 2.20 -8.32 -24.12
C GLY A 229 3.57 -7.72 -23.82
N ASP A 230 3.69 -6.38 -23.77
CA ASP A 230 4.97 -5.71 -23.57
C ASP A 230 5.57 -6.05 -22.18
N THR A 231 6.85 -6.42 -22.22
CA THR A 231 7.68 -6.77 -21.05
C THR A 231 8.80 -5.76 -20.82
N LEU A 232 9.01 -4.78 -21.72
CA LEU A 232 10.05 -3.76 -21.60
C LEU A 232 9.86 -2.92 -20.32
N GLY A 233 8.61 -2.73 -19.89
CA GLY A 233 8.25 -2.17 -18.61
C GLY A 233 8.74 -0.73 -18.39
N ILE A 234 8.77 -0.31 -17.13
CA ILE A 234 9.33 1.00 -16.75
C ILE A 234 10.86 0.88 -16.76
N PRO A 235 11.57 1.75 -17.51
CA PRO A 235 13.02 1.66 -17.63
C PRO A 235 13.74 2.08 -16.34
N ALA A 236 15.01 1.70 -16.22
CA ALA A 236 15.81 1.97 -15.03
C ALA A 236 16.07 3.47 -14.82
N LEU A 237 16.22 3.88 -13.56
CA LEU A 237 16.64 5.23 -13.21
C LEU A 237 18.16 5.36 -13.32
N GLU A 238 18.62 6.30 -14.15
CA GLU A 238 20.04 6.60 -14.27
C GLU A 238 20.62 7.09 -12.94
N ALA A 239 21.77 6.53 -12.55
CA ALA A 239 22.40 6.79 -11.24
C ALA A 239 21.41 6.66 -10.06
N ALA A 240 20.64 5.56 -10.03
CA ALA A 240 19.67 5.30 -8.98
C ALA A 240 20.35 5.22 -7.58
N PRO A 241 19.71 5.75 -6.52
CA PRO A 241 20.19 5.56 -5.16
C PRO A 241 20.14 4.08 -4.74
N GLN A 242 20.99 3.70 -3.79
CA GLN A 242 21.00 2.35 -3.25
C GLN A 242 19.65 2.01 -2.59
N ALA A 243 19.04 0.91 -3.03
CA ALA A 243 17.79 0.45 -2.46
C ALA A 243 17.99 -0.16 -1.05
N PRO A 244 17.07 0.11 -0.11
CA PRO A 244 17.15 -0.43 1.24
C PRO A 244 16.72 -1.90 1.27
N VAL A 245 17.22 -2.66 2.25
CA VAL A 245 16.62 -3.93 2.64
C VAL A 245 15.40 -3.62 3.49
N ILE A 246 14.21 -4.04 3.03
CA ILE A 246 12.95 -3.74 3.70
C ILE A 246 12.50 -4.95 4.52
N TRP A 247 12.34 -4.71 5.82
CA TRP A 247 11.82 -5.68 6.79
C TRP A 247 10.37 -5.37 7.16
N ILE A 248 9.59 -6.42 7.40
CA ILE A 248 8.22 -6.36 7.91
C ILE A 248 8.26 -6.72 9.39
N TYR A 249 8.06 -5.72 10.23
CA TYR A 249 8.19 -5.84 11.67
C TYR A 249 6.90 -6.35 12.31
N PRO A 250 6.99 -7.24 13.31
CA PRO A 250 5.85 -7.55 14.16
C PRO A 250 5.47 -6.31 15.00
N PRO A 251 4.19 -6.10 15.32
CA PRO A 251 3.70 -4.92 16.05
C PRO A 251 4.03 -5.00 17.55
N THR A 252 5.32 -4.89 17.89
CA THR A 252 5.83 -5.06 19.25
C THR A 252 6.60 -3.83 19.72
N LYS A 253 6.70 -3.63 21.05
CA LYS A 253 7.54 -2.56 21.62
C LYS A 253 9.00 -2.65 21.18
N LYS A 254 9.51 -3.88 21.01
CA LYS A 254 10.88 -4.13 20.52
C LYS A 254 11.08 -3.61 19.09
N ALA A 255 10.09 -3.79 18.21
CA ALA A 255 10.14 -3.22 16.85
C ALA A 255 10.20 -1.69 16.87
N ALA A 256 9.40 -1.04 17.74
CA ALA A 256 9.43 0.41 17.90
C ALA A 256 10.80 0.94 18.36
N GLN A 257 11.49 0.20 19.25
CA GLN A 257 12.85 0.54 19.70
C GLN A 257 13.89 0.40 18.57
N ILE A 258 13.75 -0.62 17.71
CA ILE A 258 14.67 -0.84 16.59
C ILE A 258 14.50 0.25 15.52
N LEU A 259 13.25 0.63 15.21
CA LEU A 259 12.95 1.57 14.13
C LEU A 259 13.18 3.04 14.51
N VAL A 260 13.27 3.35 15.81
CA VAL A 260 13.49 4.69 16.38
C VAL A 260 12.50 5.72 15.82
N ASN A 261 11.37 5.92 16.53
CA ASN A 261 10.26 6.77 16.13
C ASN A 261 9.69 6.43 14.73
N PRO A 262 9.18 5.20 14.51
CA PRO A 262 8.53 4.86 13.26
C PRO A 262 7.23 5.63 13.08
N ILE A 263 6.90 5.89 11.82
CA ILE A 263 5.55 6.26 11.38
C ILE A 263 4.74 4.96 11.33
N TYR A 264 3.49 5.01 11.79
CA TYR A 264 2.62 3.84 11.83
C TYR A 264 1.62 3.82 10.67
N PRO A 265 1.06 2.63 10.32
CA PRO A 265 0.26 2.47 9.13
C PRO A 265 -0.90 3.45 8.90
N PRO A 266 -1.65 3.91 9.92
CA PRO A 266 -2.71 4.90 9.71
C PRO A 266 -2.22 6.25 9.14
N GLU A 267 -0.92 6.54 9.26
CA GLU A 267 -0.28 7.75 8.73
C GLU A 267 0.38 7.51 7.36
N TYR A 268 0.33 6.29 6.83
CA TYR A 268 0.91 5.99 5.52
C TYR A 268 0.05 6.55 4.40
N ARG A 269 0.71 6.99 3.34
CA ARG A 269 0.08 7.32 2.07
C ARG A 269 0.19 6.13 1.13
N ASP A 270 -0.65 5.13 1.39
CA ASP A 270 -0.67 3.87 0.67
C ASP A 270 -2.07 3.44 0.27
N PHE A 271 -2.15 2.76 -0.88
CA PHE A 271 -3.41 2.46 -1.56
C PHE A 271 -3.34 1.09 -2.24
N ILE A 272 -4.49 0.56 -2.61
CA ILE A 272 -4.60 -0.54 -3.57
C ILE A 272 -5.13 0.04 -4.87
N LEU A 273 -4.29 0.06 -5.90
CA LEU A 273 -4.62 0.52 -7.23
C LEU A 273 -5.30 -0.59 -8.02
N VAL A 274 -6.41 -0.24 -8.65
CA VAL A 274 -7.18 -1.12 -9.53
C VAL A 274 -7.22 -0.51 -10.93
N PHE A 275 -6.66 -1.24 -11.90
CA PHE A 275 -6.57 -0.83 -13.30
C PHE A 275 -7.84 -1.22 -14.06
N PRO A 276 -8.23 -0.52 -15.14
CA PRO A 276 -9.38 -0.91 -15.98
C PRO A 276 -9.33 -2.38 -16.41
N VAL A 277 -10.48 -3.05 -16.49
CA VAL A 277 -10.56 -4.52 -16.75
C VAL A 277 -9.84 -4.90 -18.04
N GLU A 278 -10.01 -4.09 -19.08
CA GLU A 278 -9.48 -4.36 -20.42
C GLU A 278 -7.96 -4.29 -20.52
N SER A 279 -7.28 -3.73 -19.50
CA SER A 279 -5.82 -3.61 -19.52
C SER A 279 -5.09 -4.92 -19.26
N GLY A 280 -5.76 -5.89 -18.61
CA GLY A 280 -5.12 -7.12 -18.12
C GLY A 280 -4.10 -6.89 -17.00
N VAL A 281 -3.90 -5.65 -16.54
CA VAL A 281 -2.97 -5.30 -15.46
C VAL A 281 -3.65 -5.58 -14.12
N ARG A 282 -3.01 -6.43 -13.32
CA ARG A 282 -3.53 -6.81 -12.00
C ARG A 282 -3.44 -5.66 -10.99
N PRO A 283 -4.31 -5.62 -9.96
CA PRO A 283 -4.23 -4.64 -8.89
C PRO A 283 -2.88 -4.63 -8.17
N LEU A 284 -2.43 -3.44 -7.78
CA LEU A 284 -1.15 -3.21 -7.12
C LEU A 284 -1.34 -2.49 -5.79
N TYR A 285 -0.65 -2.92 -4.75
CA TYR A 285 -0.47 -2.09 -3.57
C TYR A 285 0.61 -1.04 -3.86
N VAL A 286 0.35 0.21 -3.52
CA VAL A 286 1.24 1.35 -3.78
C VAL A 286 1.49 2.13 -2.49
N VAL A 287 2.72 2.60 -2.31
CA VAL A 287 3.10 3.61 -1.30
C VAL A 287 3.72 4.78 -2.03
N VAL A 288 3.30 6.00 -1.69
CA VAL A 288 3.77 7.21 -2.36
C VAL A 288 4.45 8.15 -1.37
N SER A 289 5.63 8.61 -1.74
CA SER A 289 6.39 9.66 -1.07
C SER A 289 6.76 10.74 -2.10
N VAL A 290 6.26 11.96 -1.90
CA VAL A 290 6.43 13.10 -2.81
C VAL A 290 7.31 14.15 -2.17
N ARG A 291 8.39 14.54 -2.85
CA ARG A 291 9.22 15.69 -2.50
C ARG A 291 8.85 16.91 -3.32
N ALA A 292 7.88 17.67 -2.83
CA ALA A 292 7.79 19.09 -3.15
C ALA A 292 7.21 19.79 -1.94
N GLY A 293 8.05 20.58 -1.28
CA GLY A 293 7.73 21.16 0.01
C GLY A 293 7.34 20.09 1.03
N ASP A 294 8.15 19.02 1.14
CA ASP A 294 8.06 18.00 2.20
C ASP A 294 7.69 18.70 3.49
N HIS A 295 6.41 18.69 3.83
CA HIS A 295 5.95 19.13 5.11
C HIS A 295 6.44 18.03 6.04
N LYS A 296 7.69 18.19 6.51
CA LYS A 296 8.28 17.61 7.71
C LYS A 296 7.43 18.01 8.91
N TYR A 297 6.13 17.77 8.85
CA TYR A 297 5.17 18.22 9.80
C TYR A 297 4.43 16.98 10.27
N HIS A 298 4.84 16.50 11.43
CA HIS A 298 4.12 15.48 12.16
C HIS A 298 2.71 16.01 12.42
N PRO A 299 1.64 15.25 12.10
CA PRO A 299 0.28 15.69 12.34
C PRO A 299 0.08 15.93 13.84
N SER A 300 -0.61 17.01 14.19
CA SER A 300 -0.88 17.29 15.60
C SER A 300 -1.89 16.28 16.13
N PRO A 301 -1.66 15.66 17.29
CA PRO A 301 -2.65 14.77 17.89
C PRO A 301 -3.91 15.55 18.26
N THR A 302 -5.04 14.87 18.42
CA THR A 302 -6.30 15.53 18.87
C THR A 302 -6.28 15.76 20.38
N PHE A 303 -5.68 14.83 21.13
CA PHE A 303 -5.50 14.85 22.58
C PHE A 303 -4.07 14.45 22.95
N LEU A 304 -3.59 14.89 24.10
CA LEU A 304 -2.25 14.56 24.59
C LEU A 304 -2.33 13.42 25.62
N THR A 305 -1.99 12.20 25.21
CA THR A 305 -2.14 11.00 26.07
C THR A 305 -1.39 11.11 27.39
N ALA A 306 -0.18 11.67 27.38
CA ALA A 306 0.62 11.89 28.58
C ALA A 306 0.17 13.07 29.46
N PHE A 307 -0.70 13.93 28.92
CA PHE A 307 -1.17 15.16 29.56
C PHE A 307 -2.71 15.20 29.54
N PRO A 308 -3.38 14.31 30.30
CA PRO A 308 -4.83 14.10 30.19
C PRO A 308 -5.67 15.32 30.61
N ASP A 309 -5.11 16.20 31.44
CA ASP A 309 -5.78 17.44 31.89
C ASP A 309 -5.65 18.59 30.87
N ALA A 310 -4.86 18.42 29.80
CA ALA A 310 -4.63 19.45 28.80
C ALA A 310 -5.80 19.50 27.79
N VAL A 311 -6.59 20.57 27.85
CA VAL A 311 -7.74 20.79 26.94
C VAL A 311 -7.37 21.73 25.79
N ARG A 312 -8.00 21.53 24.63
CA ARG A 312 -7.77 22.38 23.45
C ARG A 312 -8.05 23.86 23.77
N ALA A 313 -7.14 24.73 23.33
CA ALA A 313 -7.23 26.17 23.53
C ALA A 313 -7.01 26.92 22.21
N PRO A 314 -7.43 28.21 22.11
CA PRO A 314 -7.15 29.03 20.94
C PRO A 314 -5.65 29.10 20.65
N SER A 315 -5.29 28.87 19.39
CA SER A 315 -3.90 28.94 18.92
C SER A 315 -3.47 30.40 18.81
N LYS A 316 -2.23 30.73 19.19
CA LYS A 316 -1.69 32.11 19.09
C LYS A 316 -0.34 32.20 18.40
N SER A 317 0.55 31.22 18.61
CA SER A 317 1.89 31.23 18.01
C SER A 317 1.82 30.88 16.52
N GLY A 318 2.50 31.64 15.67
CA GLY A 318 2.65 31.31 14.25
C GLY A 318 3.61 30.13 14.01
N VAL A 319 3.39 29.41 12.91
CA VAL A 319 4.38 28.49 12.35
C VAL A 319 5.41 29.31 11.56
N GLN A 320 6.70 29.02 11.76
CA GLN A 320 7.77 29.77 11.08
C GLN A 320 7.71 29.48 9.57
N GLY A 321 7.55 30.53 8.75
CA GLY A 321 7.45 30.40 7.29
C GLY A 321 6.07 29.99 6.74
N GLY A 322 5.03 29.91 7.58
CA GLY A 322 3.67 29.56 7.13
C GLY A 322 2.58 30.36 7.85
N GLY A 323 1.50 30.71 7.14
CA GLY A 323 0.38 31.49 7.68
C GLY A 323 -0.54 30.76 8.68
N LYS A 324 -0.15 29.58 9.18
CA LYS A 324 -0.93 28.75 10.12
C LYS A 324 -0.45 28.97 11.56
N LEU A 325 -1.36 28.80 12.52
CA LEU A 325 -1.05 28.88 13.96
C LEU A 325 -0.78 27.47 14.54
N ARG A 326 0.08 27.40 15.56
CA ARG A 326 0.41 26.18 16.28
C ARG A 326 -0.76 25.73 17.15
N PRO A 327 -1.24 24.48 17.02
CA PRO A 327 -2.26 23.93 17.88
C PRO A 327 -1.80 24.00 19.35
N ARG A 328 -2.71 24.46 20.21
CA ARG A 328 -2.44 24.75 21.61
C ARG A 328 -3.40 24.01 22.54
N TRP A 329 -2.89 23.61 23.71
CA TRP A 329 -3.68 23.12 24.83
C TRP A 329 -3.31 23.85 26.12
N LYS A 330 -4.23 23.87 27.07
CA LYS A 330 -4.01 24.42 28.41
C LYS A 330 -4.55 23.47 29.46
N GLU A 331 -3.84 23.37 30.57
CA GLU A 331 -4.39 22.80 31.78
C GLU A 331 -5.14 23.87 32.59
N PRO A 332 -6.16 23.49 33.38
CA PRO A 332 -6.89 24.41 34.25
C PRO A 332 -6.01 25.24 35.19
N HIS A 333 -4.84 24.71 35.60
CA HIS A 333 -3.94 25.34 36.58
C HIS A 333 -2.65 25.93 35.98
N GLY A 334 -2.57 26.03 34.64
CA GLY A 334 -1.72 27.05 34.01
C GLY A 334 -0.51 26.57 33.21
N TYR A 335 -0.37 25.30 32.89
CA TYR A 335 0.58 24.90 31.83
C TYR A 335 -0.04 25.09 30.45
N ILE A 336 0.81 25.44 29.48
CA ILE A 336 0.46 25.66 28.08
C ILE A 336 1.31 24.70 27.26
N TYR A 337 0.68 24.08 26.27
CA TYR A 337 1.30 23.10 25.40
C TYR A 337 1.12 23.54 23.96
N GLU A 338 2.20 23.56 23.17
CA GLU A 338 2.14 23.80 21.74
C GLU A 338 2.77 22.65 20.96
N TRP A 339 2.16 22.30 19.83
CA TRP A 339 2.70 21.27 18.95
C TRP A 339 3.86 21.79 18.11
N ASP A 340 5.01 21.11 18.18
CA ASP A 340 6.10 21.29 17.23
C ASP A 340 5.88 20.33 16.05
N PHE A 341 5.30 20.87 14.98
CA PHE A 341 5.08 20.12 13.74
C PHE A 341 6.39 19.53 13.22
N GLU A 342 7.54 20.21 13.35
CA GLU A 342 8.81 19.72 12.79
C GLU A 342 9.33 18.45 13.45
N ARG A 343 8.95 18.23 14.71
CA ARG A 343 9.54 17.17 15.54
C ARG A 343 8.54 16.15 16.05
N GLY A 344 7.24 16.44 15.93
CA GLY A 344 6.20 15.57 16.48
C GLY A 344 6.24 15.52 18.00
N LYS A 345 6.59 16.65 18.63
CA LYS A 345 6.74 16.78 20.09
C LYS A 345 5.92 17.94 20.60
N VAL A 346 5.68 17.92 21.91
CA VAL A 346 4.98 18.98 22.63
C VAL A 346 6.00 19.87 23.31
N GLU A 347 5.95 21.16 23.00
CA GLU A 347 6.71 22.20 23.71
C GLU A 347 5.85 22.69 24.88
N MET A 348 6.35 22.55 26.11
CA MET A 348 5.61 22.90 27.33
C MET A 348 6.06 24.25 27.88
N TYR A 349 5.11 25.05 28.35
CA TYR A 349 5.34 26.39 28.90
C TYR A 349 4.56 26.59 30.20
N ASN A 350 5.09 27.42 31.10
CA ASN A 350 4.36 27.84 32.29
C ASN A 350 3.29 28.91 31.98
N LYS A 351 2.48 29.27 32.98
CA LYS A 351 1.41 30.28 32.85
C LYS A 351 1.85 31.69 32.43
N ARG A 352 3.15 31.97 32.50
CA ARG A 352 3.77 33.23 32.06
C ARG A 352 4.44 33.10 30.68
N GLY A 353 4.25 31.97 30.01
CA GLY A 353 4.76 31.70 28.66
C GLY A 353 6.26 31.35 28.63
N LYS A 354 6.89 31.01 29.77
CA LYS A 354 8.29 30.58 29.80
C LYS A 354 8.39 29.10 29.43
N HIS A 355 9.29 28.76 28.52
CA HIS A 355 9.52 27.38 28.08
C HIS A 355 10.09 26.48 29.21
N LEU A 356 9.58 25.26 29.29
CA LEU A 356 9.91 24.26 30.32
C LEU A 356 10.55 22.99 29.74
N GLY A 357 10.53 22.81 28.42
CA GLY A 357 11.14 21.67 27.74
C GLY A 357 10.27 21.11 26.61
N GLU A 358 10.87 20.21 25.86
CA GLU A 358 10.22 19.43 24.81
C GLU A 358 9.87 18.05 25.39
N PHE A 359 8.65 17.56 25.15
CA PHE A 359 8.11 16.34 25.73
C PHE A 359 7.45 15.45 24.67
N ASP A 360 7.50 14.15 24.91
CA ASP A 360 6.76 13.17 24.12
C ASP A 360 5.25 13.22 24.43
N PRO A 361 4.36 13.33 23.42
CA PRO A 361 2.92 13.44 23.65
C PRO A 361 2.28 12.16 24.22
N ILE A 362 2.94 11.01 24.06
CA ILE A 362 2.41 9.70 24.45
C ILE A 362 3.00 9.25 25.79
N THR A 363 4.31 9.38 25.98
CA THR A 363 4.99 8.89 27.19
C THR A 363 5.17 9.96 28.27
N GLY A 364 5.14 11.24 27.89
CA GLY A 364 5.46 12.36 28.79
C GLY A 364 6.95 12.48 29.10
N GLU A 365 7.80 11.68 28.43
CA GLU A 365 9.24 11.76 28.60
C GLU A 365 9.76 13.08 28.05
N ARG A 366 10.61 13.76 28.84
CA ARG A 366 11.25 15.00 28.42
C ARG A 366 12.39 14.68 27.45
N THR A 367 12.26 15.13 26.20
CA THR A 367 13.26 14.93 25.14
C THR A 367 14.29 16.05 25.09
N LYS A 368 13.95 17.26 25.57
CA LYS A 368 14.90 18.38 25.71
C LYS A 368 14.62 19.22 26.95
N ASP A 369 15.70 19.77 27.49
CA ASP A 369 15.64 20.71 28.60
C ASP A 369 14.96 22.04 28.24
N ALA A 370 14.58 22.77 29.29
CA ALA A 370 14.05 24.12 29.17
C ALA A 370 15.03 25.05 28.44
N ASN A 371 14.48 25.99 27.67
CA ASN A 371 15.27 26.98 26.94
C ASN A 371 14.79 28.37 27.35
N ASP A 372 15.58 29.07 28.16
CA ASP A 372 15.22 30.37 28.71
C ASP A 372 14.99 31.48 27.66
N LYS A 373 15.50 31.29 26.44
CA LYS A 373 15.28 32.20 25.32
C LYS A 373 13.94 31.99 24.61
N ARG A 374 13.27 30.85 24.82
CA ARG A 374 11.97 30.54 24.21
C ARG A 374 10.83 31.05 25.11
N ARG A 375 9.97 31.89 24.54
CA ARG A 375 8.78 32.42 25.21
C ARG A 375 7.60 32.51 24.26
N ILE A 376 6.39 32.38 24.79
CA ILE A 376 5.13 32.55 24.07
C ILE A 376 4.22 33.53 24.79
N GLU A 377 3.22 34.05 24.09
CA GLU A 377 2.12 34.77 24.73
C GLU A 377 1.18 33.76 25.40
N PRO A 378 0.93 33.88 26.73
CA PRO A 378 0.08 32.95 27.48
C PRO A 378 -1.33 32.77 26.93
#